data_AF-A0A915I5U6-F1
#
_entry.id   AF-A0A915I5U6-F1
#
_cell.length_a   1.000
_cell.length_b   1.000
_cell.length_c   1.000
_cell.angle_alpha   90.00
_cell.angle_beta   90.00
_cell.angle_gamma   90.00
#
_symmetry.space_group_name_H-M   'P 1'
#
loop_
_entity.id
_entity.type
_entity.pdbx_description
1 polymer ?
#
loop_
_entity_poly.entity_id
_entity_poly.type
_entity_poly.pdbx_seq_one_letter_code
_entity_poly.pdbx_strand_id
1 'polypeptide(L)'
;QIGAGILTFAYWKSKSGPSFKVCGRKPPGYPNALDCGWYMAPKTFQGQQWVKDRVIIPPSDGPFEIVFVAQVSDRNSLVAIDDIQYRASIGSCKNT
;
A
#
# COMPACT_ATOMS: atom_id res chain seq x y z
N GLN A 1 11.16 -11.06 17.72
CA GLN A 1 9.86 -10.38 17.46
C GLN A 1 10.03 -9.59 16.17
N ILE A 2 9.16 -9.72 15.18
CA ILE A 2 9.28 -8.97 13.91
C ILE A 2 8.66 -7.58 14.11
N GLY A 3 9.34 -6.52 13.68
CA GLY A 3 8.85 -5.14 13.77
C GLY A 3 7.93 -4.80 12.60
N ALA A 4 7.15 -3.73 12.72
CA ALA A 4 6.29 -3.27 11.62
C ALA A 4 7.14 -2.86 10.40
N GLY A 5 6.76 -3.29 9.21
CA GLY A 5 7.42 -2.90 7.97
C GLY A 5 7.02 -1.49 7.53
N ILE A 6 7.83 -0.89 6.68
CA ILE A 6 7.54 0.39 6.05
C ILE A 6 7.46 0.17 4.53
N LEU A 7 6.31 0.50 3.96
CA LEU A 7 6.10 0.59 2.52
C LEU A 7 6.17 2.05 2.10
N THR A 8 7.01 2.37 1.12
CA THR A 8 7.04 3.69 0.46
C THR A 8 6.82 3.52 -1.03
N PHE A 9 6.14 4.48 -1.64
CA PHE A 9 5.86 4.49 -3.07
C PHE A 9 5.56 5.92 -3.53
N ALA A 10 5.71 6.16 -4.83
CA ALA A 10 5.22 7.36 -5.49
C ALA A 10 3.95 7.05 -6.29
N TYR A 11 2.98 7.96 -6.29
CA TYR A 11 1.79 7.84 -7.12
C TYR A 11 1.48 9.15 -7.82
N TRP A 12 0.82 9.04 -8.96
CA TRP A 12 0.33 10.17 -9.76
C TRP A 12 -1.09 9.88 -10.22
N LYS A 13 -1.91 10.92 -10.33
CA LYS A 13 -3.28 10.84 -10.83
C LYS A 13 -3.55 11.99 -11.79
N SER A 14 -4.28 11.75 -12.87
CA SER A 14 -4.62 12.81 -13.82
C SER A 14 -5.75 13.72 -13.31
N LYS A 15 -6.60 13.21 -12.41
CA LYS A 15 -7.79 13.88 -11.87
C LYS A 15 -7.96 13.59 -10.38
N SER A 16 -8.83 14.33 -9.71
CA SER A 16 -9.16 14.14 -8.29
C SER A 16 -10.04 12.92 -8.01
N GLY A 17 -10.80 12.45 -9.01
CA GLY A 17 -11.77 11.36 -8.87
C GLY A 17 -11.19 9.99 -8.51
N PRO A 18 -10.10 9.52 -9.16
CA PRO A 18 -9.51 8.23 -8.84
C PRO A 18 -9.05 8.13 -7.39
N SER A 19 -9.52 7.09 -6.69
CA SER A 19 -8.96 6.72 -5.41
C SER A 19 -7.86 5.67 -5.60
N PHE A 20 -6.87 5.72 -4.74
CA PHE A 20 -5.81 4.72 -4.67
C PHE A 20 -5.83 4.23 -3.23
N LYS A 21 -5.61 2.97 -2.92
CA LYS A 21 -5.64 2.45 -1.54
C LYS A 21 -4.65 1.30 -1.42
N VAL A 22 -4.15 1.08 -0.20
CA VAL A 22 -3.28 -0.05 0.10
C VAL A 22 -3.91 -0.89 1.19
N CYS A 23 -3.97 -2.19 0.96
CA CYS A 23 -4.32 -3.18 1.97
C CYS A 23 -3.33 -4.33 1.93
N GLY A 24 -3.50 -5.28 2.85
CA GLY A 24 -2.74 -6.52 2.80
C GLY A 24 -3.50 -7.72 3.32
N ARG A 25 -2.92 -8.88 3.03
CA ARG A 25 -3.51 -10.19 3.31
C ARG A 25 -2.49 -11.12 3.91
N LYS A 26 -2.97 -11.98 4.79
CA LYS A 26 -2.17 -13.00 5.45
C LYS A 26 -3.09 -14.17 5.84
N PRO A 27 -2.85 -15.41 5.35
CA PRO A 27 -1.82 -15.82 4.39
C PRO A 27 -2.09 -15.31 2.95
N PRO A 28 -1.19 -15.48 1.97
CA PRO A 28 -1.47 -15.16 0.57
C PRO A 28 -2.54 -16.07 -0.05
N GLY A 29 -3.07 -15.69 -1.23
CA GLY A 29 -3.90 -16.59 -2.07
C GLY A 29 -5.42 -16.52 -1.87
N TYR A 30 -5.94 -15.42 -1.32
CA TYR A 30 -7.40 -15.22 -1.21
C TYR A 30 -8.06 -15.15 -2.61
N PRO A 31 -9.21 -15.81 -2.83
CA PRO A 31 -9.90 -15.78 -4.13
C PRO A 31 -10.38 -14.38 -4.54
N ASN A 32 -10.79 -13.57 -3.56
CA ASN A 32 -11.24 -12.20 -3.80
C ASN A 32 -10.10 -11.22 -3.56
N ALA A 33 -9.71 -10.50 -4.61
CA ALA A 33 -8.64 -9.53 -4.55
C ALA A 33 -8.97 -8.26 -3.69
N LEU A 34 -10.17 -8.12 -3.16
CA LEU A 34 -10.56 -7.00 -2.29
C LEU A 34 -10.84 -7.43 -0.85
N ASP A 35 -10.73 -8.73 -0.54
CA ASP A 35 -10.82 -9.24 0.82
C ASP A 35 -9.47 -9.03 1.53
N CYS A 36 -9.29 -7.88 2.16
CA CYS A 36 -8.01 -7.47 2.76
C CYS A 36 -8.18 -6.46 3.92
N GLY A 37 -7.17 -6.41 4.79
CA GLY A 37 -7.06 -5.40 5.86
C GLY A 37 -6.48 -4.09 5.34
N TRP A 38 -7.25 -3.00 5.41
CA TRP A 38 -6.86 -1.69 4.85
C TRP A 38 -5.93 -0.92 5.79
N TYR A 39 -4.80 -0.44 5.27
CA TYR A 39 -3.77 0.24 6.08
C TYR A 39 -3.90 1.76 6.05
N MET A 40 -4.14 2.35 4.88
CA MET A 40 -4.37 3.79 4.73
C MET A 40 -4.93 4.13 3.34
N ALA A 41 -5.68 5.24 3.25
CA ALA A 41 -5.96 5.91 1.99
C ALA A 41 -4.89 7.02 1.76
N PRO A 42 -4.29 7.10 0.57
CA PRO A 42 -3.39 8.16 0.19
C PRO A 42 -4.07 9.52 0.23
N LYS A 43 -3.25 10.54 0.43
CA LYS A 43 -3.69 11.91 0.64
C LYS A 43 -4.50 12.47 -0.54
N THR A 44 -5.30 13.48 -0.24
CA THR A 44 -6.12 14.28 -1.17
C THR A 44 -5.34 14.63 -2.43
N PHE A 45 -6.02 14.67 -3.58
CA PHE A 45 -5.43 15.04 -4.87
C PHE A 45 -4.62 16.34 -4.77
N GLN A 46 -3.35 16.29 -5.18
CA GLN A 46 -2.42 17.42 -5.17
C GLN A 46 -2.10 17.93 -6.58
N GLY A 47 -3.03 17.79 -7.52
CA GLY A 47 -2.79 18.09 -8.93
C GLY A 47 -2.12 16.94 -9.68
N GLN A 48 -1.76 17.21 -10.93
CA GLN A 48 -1.08 16.27 -11.83
C GLN A 48 0.43 16.19 -11.50
N GLN A 49 0.76 15.89 -10.25
CA GLN A 49 2.14 15.80 -9.76
C GLN A 49 2.37 14.46 -9.05
N TRP A 50 3.62 14.01 -9.07
CA TRP A 50 4.03 12.81 -8.34
C TRP A 50 4.02 13.10 -6.83
N VAL A 51 3.33 12.25 -6.08
CA VAL A 51 3.23 12.34 -4.61
C VAL A 51 3.89 11.10 -4.01
N LYS A 52 4.79 11.31 -3.04
CA LYS A 52 5.39 10.22 -2.27
C LYS A 52 4.55 9.94 -1.03
N ASP A 53 4.25 8.68 -0.77
CA ASP A 53 3.51 8.24 0.40
C ASP A 53 4.23 7.14 1.17
N ARG A 54 3.80 6.93 2.41
CA ARG A 54 4.36 5.94 3.33
C ARG A 54 3.26 5.28 4.14
N VAL A 55 3.26 3.95 4.14
CA VAL A 55 2.32 3.11 4.89
C VAL A 55 3.08 2.20 5.84
N ILE A 56 2.58 2.09 7.07
CA ILE A 56 3.10 1.14 8.05
C ILE A 56 2.39 -0.20 7.83
N ILE A 57 3.16 -1.25 7.60
CA ILE A 57 2.66 -2.61 7.41
C ILE A 57 2.82 -3.37 8.72
N PRO A 58 1.75 -3.93 9.30
CA PRO A 58 1.85 -4.71 10.53
C PRO A 58 2.87 -5.87 10.40
N PRO A 59 3.53 -6.27 11.50
CA PRO A 59 4.38 -7.43 11.50
C PRO A 59 3.64 -8.69 11.01
N SER A 60 4.32 -9.51 10.22
CA SER A 60 3.84 -10.83 9.83
C SER A 60 4.87 -11.88 10.20
N ASP A 61 4.40 -12.98 10.80
CA ASP A 61 5.18 -14.18 11.15
C ASP A 61 5.24 -15.19 9.98
N GLY A 62 4.59 -14.88 8.86
CA GLY A 62 4.54 -15.72 7.66
C GLY A 62 4.34 -14.90 6.38
N PRO A 63 4.21 -15.56 5.22
CA PRO A 63 3.99 -14.90 3.95
C PRO A 63 2.74 -14.02 3.98
N PHE A 64 2.81 -12.89 3.28
CA PHE A 64 1.73 -11.91 3.19
C PHE A 64 1.75 -11.23 1.82
N GLU A 65 0.65 -10.58 1.48
CA GLU A 65 0.51 -9.79 0.26
C GLU A 65 0.30 -8.32 0.62
N ILE A 66 0.90 -7.42 -0.16
CA ILE A 66 0.54 -6.00 -0.19
C ILE A 66 -0.21 -5.76 -1.49
N VAL A 67 -1.42 -5.22 -1.38
CA VAL A 67 -2.34 -5.08 -2.50
C VAL A 67 -2.61 -3.59 -2.71
N PHE A 68 -2.26 -3.12 -3.91
CA PHE A 68 -2.58 -1.78 -4.38
C PHE A 68 -3.91 -1.80 -5.12
N VAL A 69 -4.85 -0.95 -4.72
CA VAL A 69 -6.19 -0.89 -5.31
C VAL A 69 -6.44 0.51 -5.85
N ALA A 70 -6.54 0.61 -7.17
CA ALA A 70 -6.98 1.82 -7.85
C ALA A 70 -8.48 1.71 -8.18
N GLN A 71 -9.26 2.68 -7.73
CA GLN A 71 -10.67 2.80 -8.11
C GLN A 71 -10.81 3.99 -9.04
N VAL A 72 -11.10 3.72 -10.30
CA VAL A 72 -11.20 4.71 -11.37
C VAL A 72 -12.65 4.76 -11.84
N SER A 73 -13.34 5.88 -11.61
CA SER A 73 -14.75 6.08 -11.96
C SER A 73 -14.95 6.69 -13.35
N ASP A 74 -13.90 7.21 -13.97
CA ASP A 74 -13.92 7.91 -15.26
C ASP A 74 -12.94 7.26 -16.24
N ARG A 75 -13.40 6.95 -17.46
CA ARG A 75 -12.60 6.29 -18.51
C ARG A 75 -11.40 7.13 -18.97
N ASN A 76 -11.44 8.44 -18.76
CA ASN A 76 -10.36 9.36 -19.13
C ASN A 76 -9.44 9.70 -17.95
N SER A 77 -9.55 8.96 -16.85
CA SER A 77 -8.69 9.10 -15.70
C SER A 77 -7.53 8.10 -15.75
N LEU A 78 -6.33 8.58 -15.42
CA LEU A 78 -5.10 7.79 -15.40
C LEU A 78 -4.54 7.79 -13.98
N VAL A 79 -3.98 6.65 -13.60
CA VAL A 79 -3.27 6.45 -12.33
C VAL A 79 -1.93 5.78 -12.66
N ALA A 80 -0.86 6.31 -12.09
CA ALA A 80 0.47 5.72 -12.19
C ALA A 80 1.05 5.50 -10.78
N ILE A 81 1.86 4.47 -10.64
CA ILE A 81 2.62 4.14 -9.44
C ILE A 81 4.07 3.85 -9.83
N ASP A 82 5.00 4.31 -9.00
CA ASP A 82 6.42 4.07 -9.19
C ASP A 82 7.16 4.03 -7.83
N ASP A 83 8.46 3.75 -7.85
CA ASP A 83 9.36 3.78 -6.69
C ASP A 83 8.87 2.92 -5.49
N ILE A 84 8.25 1.77 -5.77
CA ILE A 84 7.74 0.89 -4.72
C ILE A 84 8.91 0.27 -3.96
N GLN A 85 8.99 0.53 -2.66
CA GLN A 85 9.99 -0.03 -1.78
C GLN A 85 9.34 -0.52 -0.49
N TYR A 86 9.67 -1.75 -0.09
CA TYR A 86 9.30 -2.33 1.19
C TYR A 86 10.55 -2.57 2.03
N ARG A 87 10.52 -2.11 3.28
CA ARG A 87 11.58 -2.35 4.27
C ARG A 87 10.97 -3.01 5.49
N ALA A 88 11.36 -4.26 5.76
CA ALA A 88 11.00 -4.94 6.99
C ALA A 88 11.79 -4.33 8.17
N SER A 89 11.11 -4.08 9.28
CA SER A 89 11.82 -3.77 10.53
C SER A 89 12.19 -5.08 11.21
N ILE A 90 13.48 -5.30 11.39
CA ILE A 90 13.96 -6.39 12.26
C ILE A 90 13.66 -5.93 13.69
N GLY A 91 12.67 -6.53 14.33
CA GLY A 91 12.49 -6.29 15.76
C GLY A 91 13.63 -6.97 16.51
N SER A 92 14.16 -6.32 17.53
CA SER A 92 15.22 -6.91 18.34
C SER A 92 14.74 -8.22 18.95
N CYS A 93 15.48 -9.31 18.72
CA CYS A 93 15.33 -10.50 19.54
C CYS A 93 15.80 -10.13 20.94
N LYS A 94 14.87 -10.01 21.90
CA LYS A 94 15.24 -10.08 23.31
C LYS A 94 15.49 -11.55 23.62
N ASN A 95 16.76 -11.92 23.75
CA ASN A 95 17.13 -13.20 24.35
C ASN A 95 16.79 -13.10 25.84
N THR A 96 15.64 -13.65 26.23
CA THR A 96 15.35 -14.01 27.63
C THR A 96 15.82 -15.42 27.89
#